data_AF-A0A0C2D7N3-F1
#
_entry.id   AF-A0A0C2D7N3-F1
#
_cell.length_a   1.000
_cell.length_b   1.000
_cell.length_c   1.000
_cell.angle_alpha   90.00
_cell.angle_beta   90.00
_cell.angle_gamma   90.00
#
_symmetry.space_group_name_H-M   'P 1'
#
loop_
_entity.id
_entity.type
_entity.pdbx_description
1 polymer ?
#
loop_
_entity_poly.entity_id
_entity_poly.type
_entity_poly.pdbx_seq_one_letter_code
_entity_poly.pdbx_strand_id
1 'polypeptide(L)'
;MLGITLLTQVRAGIWSSTLRQQSKIRDAAAHAKLSKSRWAGHVMRLNDHRWTRAVRDWTPRNVKRTTGRPPTRWSDFFAKSFKGRYNALRVP
;
A
#
# COMPACT_ATOMS: atom_id res chain seq x y z
N MET A 1 23.79 -9.29 -6.80
CA MET A 1 24.53 -8.59 -5.72
C MET A 1 25.71 -7.86 -6.36
N LEU A 2 26.09 -6.67 -5.90
CA LEU A 2 27.15 -5.86 -6.55
C LEU A 2 28.57 -6.18 -6.06
N GLY A 3 28.75 -6.99 -4.99
CA GLY A 3 30.08 -7.35 -4.46
C GLY A 3 30.83 -6.22 -3.73
N ILE A 4 30.30 -5.00 -3.73
CA ILE A 4 30.89 -3.82 -3.09
C ILE A 4 30.69 -3.88 -1.57
N THR A 5 31.78 -3.79 -0.81
CA THR A 5 31.73 -3.65 0.66
C THR A 5 31.51 -2.20 1.07
N LEU A 6 31.02 -1.96 2.29
CA LEU A 6 30.78 -0.61 2.81
C LEU A 6 32.08 0.23 2.85
N LEU A 7 33.21 -0.40 3.18
CA LEU A 7 34.53 0.25 3.22
C LEU A 7 35.01 0.64 1.82
N THR A 8 34.79 -0.20 0.80
CA THR A 8 35.06 0.18 -0.60
C THR A 8 34.11 1.26 -1.11
N GLN A 9 32.84 1.24 -0.70
CA GLN A 9 31.86 2.27 -1.06
C GLN A 9 32.28 3.65 -0.54
N VAL A 10 32.64 3.75 0.75
CA VAL A 10 33.06 5.01 1.38
C VAL A 10 34.36 5.53 0.78
N ARG A 11 35.39 4.68 0.59
CA ARG A 11 36.67 5.08 -0.03
C ARG A 11 36.52 5.61 -1.46
N ALA A 12 35.56 5.07 -2.22
CA ALA A 12 35.28 5.50 -3.59
C ALA A 12 34.24 6.64 -3.69
N GLY A 13 33.73 7.17 -2.56
CA GLY A 13 32.72 8.23 -2.56
C GLY A 13 31.38 7.84 -3.18
N ILE A 14 31.05 6.54 -3.24
CA ILE A 14 29.89 6.04 -3.98
C ILE A 14 28.61 6.22 -3.15
N TRP A 15 27.66 6.98 -3.70
CA TRP A 15 26.37 7.22 -3.06
C TRP A 15 25.46 5.99 -3.06
N SER A 16 24.70 5.81 -1.97
CA SER A 16 23.74 4.71 -1.83
C SER A 16 22.60 4.75 -2.87
N SER A 17 22.29 5.93 -3.43
CA SER A 17 21.39 6.09 -4.58
C SER A 17 21.94 5.42 -5.84
N THR A 18 23.22 5.64 -6.15
CA THR A 18 23.93 5.01 -7.28
C THR A 18 23.91 3.48 -7.18
N LEU A 19 24.18 2.92 -6.00
CA LEU A 19 24.09 1.47 -5.77
C LEU A 19 22.66 0.92 -5.95
N ARG A 20 21.63 1.67 -5.52
CA ARG A 20 20.23 1.29 -5.73
C ARG A 20 19.85 1.31 -7.22
N GLN A 21 20.32 2.30 -7.97
CA GLN A 21 20.11 2.40 -9.42
C GLN A 21 20.82 1.26 -10.17
N GLN A 22 22.09 0.98 -9.84
CA GLN A 22 22.90 -0.06 -10.49
C GLN A 22 22.42 -1.49 -10.15
N SER A 23 22.01 -1.73 -8.91
CA SER A 23 21.51 -3.04 -8.47
C SER A 23 20.12 -3.38 -9.00
N LYS A 24 19.34 -2.38 -9.44
CA LYS A 24 17.95 -2.50 -9.92
C LYS A 24 17.00 -3.18 -8.89
N ILE A 25 17.39 -3.22 -7.62
CA ILE A 25 16.57 -3.78 -6.54
C ILE A 25 15.40 -2.84 -6.29
N ARG A 26 14.20 -3.26 -6.69
CA ARG A 26 12.95 -2.52 -6.49
C ARG A 26 12.65 -2.38 -4.99
N ASP A 27 12.44 -1.15 -4.54
CA ASP A 27 12.35 -0.77 -3.13
C ASP A 27 11.38 -1.62 -2.28
N ALA A 28 11.84 -2.00 -1.08
CA ALA A 28 11.13 -2.91 -0.18
C ALA A 28 9.86 -2.28 0.43
N ALA A 29 9.87 -0.99 0.77
CA ALA A 29 8.71 -0.31 1.32
C ALA A 29 7.63 -0.12 0.25
N ALA A 30 8.04 0.27 -0.97
CA ALA A 30 7.17 0.32 -2.14
C ALA A 30 6.57 -1.06 -2.48
N HIS A 31 7.39 -2.12 -2.45
CA HIS A 31 6.92 -3.49 -2.63
C HIS A 31 5.89 -3.88 -1.56
N ALA A 32 6.18 -3.65 -0.27
CA ALA A 32 5.27 -3.99 0.81
C ALA A 32 3.93 -3.24 0.70
N LYS A 33 3.96 -1.93 0.38
CA LYS A 33 2.77 -1.10 0.15
C LYS A 33 1.92 -1.60 -1.03
N LEU A 34 2.58 -2.02 -2.12
CA LEU A 34 1.91 -2.59 -3.28
C LEU A 34 1.30 -3.97 -2.97
N SER A 35 2.03 -4.86 -2.30
CA SER A 35 1.53 -6.17 -1.89
C SER A 35 0.32 -6.07 -0.95
N LYS A 36 0.41 -5.21 0.08
CA LYS A 36 -0.73 -4.92 0.98
C LYS A 36 -1.96 -4.40 0.21
N SER A 37 -1.76 -3.51 -0.76
CA SER A 37 -2.84 -3.03 -1.64
C SER A 37 -3.45 -4.14 -2.51
N ARG A 38 -2.62 -5.03 -3.08
CA ARG A 38 -3.08 -6.15 -3.92
C ARG A 38 -3.89 -7.15 -3.10
N TRP A 39 -3.42 -7.51 -1.91
CA TRP A 39 -4.12 -8.40 -0.98
C TRP A 39 -5.46 -7.80 -0.53
N ALA A 40 -5.49 -6.53 -0.11
CA ALA A 40 -6.72 -5.84 0.25
C ALA A 40 -7.71 -5.79 -0.94
N GLY A 41 -7.23 -5.51 -2.15
CA GLY A 41 -8.06 -5.53 -3.37
C GLY A 41 -8.59 -6.92 -3.73
N HIS A 42 -7.88 -8.00 -3.37
CA HIS A 42 -8.38 -9.36 -3.51
C HIS A 42 -9.48 -9.65 -2.48
N VAL A 43 -9.21 -9.36 -1.19
CA VAL A 43 -10.16 -9.43 -0.08
C VAL A 43 -11.48 -8.69 -0.36
N MET A 44 -11.42 -7.49 -0.95
CA MET A 44 -12.63 -6.72 -1.28
C MET A 44 -13.52 -7.38 -2.34
N ARG A 45 -12.95 -8.19 -3.24
CA ARG A 45 -13.67 -8.90 -4.31
C ARG A 45 -14.24 -10.25 -3.85
N LEU A 46 -13.79 -10.79 -2.73
CA LEU A 46 -14.39 -11.98 -2.15
C LEU A 46 -15.82 -11.66 -1.68
N ASN A 47 -16.76 -12.51 -2.09
CA ASN A 47 -18.16 -12.47 -1.66
C ASN A 47 -18.49 -13.75 -0.91
N ASP A 48 -17.65 -14.09 0.07
CA ASP A 48 -17.86 -15.21 0.98
C ASP A 48 -18.68 -14.78 2.21
N HIS A 49 -19.40 -15.71 2.81
CA HIS A 49 -20.11 -15.50 4.08
C HIS A 49 -19.18 -15.67 5.30
N ARG A 50 -17.86 -15.51 5.11
CA ARG A 50 -16.81 -15.78 6.11
C ARG A 50 -16.31 -14.49 6.77
N TRP A 51 -15.33 -14.65 7.66
CA TRP A 51 -14.66 -13.57 8.40
C TRP A 51 -14.20 -12.39 7.52
N THR A 52 -13.84 -12.65 6.25
CA THR A 52 -13.44 -11.65 5.25
C THR A 52 -14.48 -10.54 5.09
N ARG A 53 -15.76 -10.90 5.03
CA ARG A 53 -16.89 -9.96 4.95
C ARG A 53 -17.06 -9.17 6.25
N ALA A 54 -16.94 -9.84 7.39
CA ALA A 54 -17.00 -9.18 8.69
C ALA A 54 -15.88 -8.14 8.90
N VAL A 55 -14.67 -8.41 8.40
CA VAL A 55 -13.54 -7.46 8.42
C VAL A 55 -13.74 -6.30 7.43
N ARG A 56 -14.27 -6.56 6.22
CA ARG A 56 -14.57 -5.50 5.25
C ARG A 56 -15.65 -4.54 5.75
N ASP A 57 -16.74 -5.09 6.25
CA ASP A 57 -17.94 -4.36 6.63
C ASP A 57 -17.83 -3.84 8.10
N TRP A 58 -16.70 -4.11 8.78
CA TRP A 58 -16.40 -3.64 10.12
C TRP A 58 -16.46 -2.12 10.23
N THR A 59 -17.05 -1.65 11.33
CA THR A 59 -17.32 -0.24 11.62
C THR A 59 -16.65 0.15 12.95
N PRO A 60 -15.96 1.30 13.04
CA PRO A 60 -15.33 1.75 14.29
C PRO A 60 -16.37 1.99 15.40
N ARG A 61 -16.30 1.25 16.51
CA ARG A 61 -17.31 1.31 17.59
C ARG A 61 -17.35 2.62 18.37
N ASN A 62 -16.23 3.35 18.46
CA ASN A 62 -16.08 4.52 19.33
C ASN A 62 -16.31 5.86 18.61
N VAL A 63 -16.84 5.87 17.39
CA VAL A 63 -17.04 7.09 16.60
C VAL A 63 -18.54 7.41 16.49
N LYS A 64 -18.97 8.53 17.09
CA LYS A 64 -20.35 9.02 16.92
C LYS A 64 -20.56 9.48 15.46
N ARG A 65 -21.59 8.94 14.80
CA ARG A 65 -21.97 9.31 13.43
C ARG A 65 -22.72 10.65 13.40
N THR A 66 -22.50 11.45 12.36
CA THR A 66 -23.39 12.58 12.01
C THR A 66 -24.76 12.05 11.60
N THR A 67 -25.83 12.75 11.99
CA THR A 67 -27.20 12.44 11.56
C THR A 67 -27.29 12.40 10.02
N GLY A 68 -28.04 11.43 9.47
CA GLY A 68 -28.19 11.22 8.03
C GLY A 68 -27.05 10.46 7.32
N ARG A 69 -25.86 10.32 7.93
CA ARG A 69 -24.73 9.62 7.28
C ARG A 69 -24.69 8.12 7.63
N PRO A 70 -24.52 7.21 6.65
CA PRO A 70 -24.26 5.79 6.91
C PRO A 70 -22.97 5.59 7.74
N PRO A 71 -22.86 4.48 8.52
CA PRO A 71 -21.64 4.18 9.27
C PRO A 71 -20.46 3.92 8.33
N THR A 72 -19.30 4.54 8.61
CA THR A 72 -18.08 4.34 7.83
C THR A 72 -17.56 2.93 8.01
N ARG A 73 -17.49 2.17 6.91
CA ARG A 73 -16.95 0.81 6.88
C ARG A 73 -15.48 0.79 6.48
N TRP A 74 -14.78 -0.30 6.78
CA TRP A 74 -13.40 -0.50 6.31
C TRP A 74 -13.31 -0.53 4.77
N SER A 75 -14.33 -1.02 4.07
CA SER A 75 -14.49 -0.90 2.60
C SER A 75 -14.31 0.52 2.07
N ASP A 76 -14.81 1.52 2.79
CA ASP A 76 -14.93 2.90 2.30
C ASP A 76 -13.56 3.59 2.31
N PHE A 77 -12.72 3.22 3.27
CA PHE A 77 -11.30 3.60 3.30
C PHE A 77 -10.57 3.06 2.06
N PHE A 78 -10.79 1.79 1.70
CA PHE A 78 -10.20 1.21 0.51
C PHE A 78 -10.71 1.88 -0.76
N ALA A 79 -12.03 2.06 -0.90
CA ALA A 79 -12.64 2.76 -2.04
C ALA A 79 -12.02 4.15 -2.25
N LYS A 80 -11.85 4.94 -1.18
CA LYS A 80 -11.15 6.24 -1.23
C LYS A 80 -9.68 6.10 -1.65
N SER A 81 -8.95 5.13 -1.10
CA SER A 81 -7.53 4.88 -1.41
C SER A 81 -7.27 4.38 -2.85
N PHE A 82 -8.24 3.71 -3.47
CA PHE A 82 -8.18 3.26 -4.85
C PHE A 82 -8.62 4.36 -5.82
N LYS A 83 -9.66 5.15 -5.49
CA LYS A 83 -10.11 6.28 -6.32
C LYS A 83 -9.01 7.31 -6.55
N GLY A 84 -8.20 7.62 -5.54
CA GLY A 84 -7.03 8.50 -5.69
C GLY A 84 -5.97 7.98 -6.68
N ARG A 85 -5.81 6.66 -6.81
CA ARG A 85 -4.88 6.04 -7.78
C ARG A 85 -5.43 6.04 -9.20
N TYR A 86 -6.71 5.73 -9.39
CA TYR A 86 -7.34 5.80 -10.72
C TYR A 86 -7.33 7.22 -11.28
N ASN A 87 -7.55 8.24 -10.44
CA ASN A 87 -7.49 9.63 -10.88
C ASN A 87 -6.07 10.06 -11.29
N ALA A 88 -5.04 9.63 -10.58
CA ALA A 88 -3.64 9.94 -10.92
C ALA A 88 -3.16 9.26 -12.22
N LEU A 89 -3.80 8.16 -12.63
CA LEU A 89 -3.51 7.46 -13.90
C LEU A 89 -4.41 7.93 -15.07
N ARG A 90 -5.22 8.97 -14.85
CA ARG A 90 -6.17 9.53 -15.84
C ARG A 90 -5.91 11.01 -16.16
N VAL A 91 -4.80 11.57 -15.68
CA VAL A 91 -4.29 12.86 -16.16
C VAL A 91 -3.72 12.62 -17.57
N PRO A 92 -4.00 13.49 -18.56
CA PRO A 92 -3.44 13.37 -19.92
C PRO A 92 -1.90 13.35 -19.93
#